data_AF-A0A977KSK9-F1
#
_entry.id   AF-A0A977KSK9-F1
#
_cell.length_a   1.000
_cell.length_b   1.000
_cell.length_c   1.000
_cell.angle_alpha   90.00
_cell.angle_beta   90.00
_cell.angle_gamma   90.00
#
_symmetry.space_group_name_H-M   'P 1'
#
loop_
_entity.id
_entity.type
_entity.pdbx_description
1 polymer ?
#
loop_
_entity_poly.entity_id
_entity_poly.type
_entity_poly.pdbx_seq_one_letter_code
_entity_poly.pdbx_strand_id
1 'polypeptide(L)'
;MTGIQALERKAPDLPMSQGKIQGREFEYIRHGTQTLIASFDVAKGQVICSTVGNTRTEADYLSHIQKTIATSPDVAKWHLSMDCLNTHQSESLVRYVGLAEKS
;
A
#
# COMPACT_ATOMS: atom_id res chain seq x y z
N MET A 1 10.43 5.11 8.91
CA MET A 1 9.82 3.76 8.88
C MET A 1 8.39 3.94 8.42
N THR A 2 8.04 3.51 7.21
CA THR A 2 6.66 3.58 6.68
C THR A 2 5.98 2.24 6.98
N GLY A 3 5.14 2.22 8.00
CA GLY A 3 4.37 1.04 8.38
C GLY A 3 3.17 1.46 9.21
N ILE A 4 2.02 0.84 8.97
CA ILE A 4 0.81 1.04 9.76
C ILE A 4 0.60 -0.23 10.56
N GLN A 5 0.38 -0.09 11.86
CA GLN A 5 0.13 -1.23 12.73
C GLN A 5 -1.35 -1.60 12.67
N ALA A 6 -1.64 -2.82 12.18
CA ALA A 6 -2.94 -3.43 12.36
C ALA A 6 -2.98 -4.08 13.74
N LEU A 7 -3.68 -3.44 14.69
CA LEU A 7 -3.75 -3.86 16.08
C LEU A 7 -4.94 -4.78 16.32
N GLU A 8 -4.67 -6.02 16.73
CA GLU A 8 -5.64 -6.87 17.42
C GLU A 8 -5.27 -6.90 18.91
N ARG A 9 -6.17 -6.43 19.77
CA ARG A 9 -5.94 -6.42 21.23
C ARG A 9 -6.02 -7.84 21.78
N LYS A 10 -5.07 -8.20 22.65
CA LYS A 10 -5.01 -9.54 23.24
C LYS A 10 -6.13 -9.80 24.25
N ALA A 11 -6.63 -8.75 24.89
CA ALA A 11 -7.78 -8.78 25.78
C ALA A 11 -8.64 -7.51 25.60
N PRO A 12 -9.90 -7.51 26.10
CA PRO A 12 -10.71 -6.31 26.16
C PRO A 12 -10.12 -5.26 27.12
N ASP A 13 -10.47 -4.00 26.88
CA ASP A 13 -10.19 -2.92 27.83
C ASP A 13 -10.80 -3.21 29.20
N LEU A 14 -10.09 -2.82 30.26
CA LEU A 14 -10.60 -2.92 31.62
C LEU A 14 -11.65 -1.82 31.88
N PRO A 15 -12.82 -2.17 32.44
CA PRO A 15 -13.86 -1.20 32.74
C PRO A 15 -13.39 -0.18 33.78
N MET A 16 -14.03 0.98 33.78
CA MET A 16 -13.81 1.99 34.82
C MET A 16 -14.20 1.44 36.20
N SER A 17 -13.47 1.86 37.23
CA SER A 17 -13.82 1.58 38.63
C SER A 17 -13.52 2.81 39.49
N GLN A 18 -14.03 2.84 40.72
CA GLN A 18 -13.86 4.01 41.60
C GLN A 18 -12.36 4.35 41.78
N GLY A 19 -11.98 5.57 41.39
CA GLY A 19 -10.59 6.04 41.43
C GLY A 19 -9.70 5.55 40.28
N LYS A 20 -10.23 4.81 39.29
CA LYS A 20 -9.49 4.30 38.12
C LYS A 20 -10.24 4.61 36.82
N ILE A 21 -9.55 5.33 35.93
CA ILE A 21 -10.01 5.51 34.55
C ILE A 21 -9.98 4.18 33.78
N GLN A 22 -10.64 4.13 32.63
CA GLN A 22 -10.64 2.96 31.77
C GLN A 22 -9.21 2.54 31.43
N GLY A 23 -8.89 1.28 31.66
CA GLY A 23 -7.60 0.71 31.27
C GLY A 23 -7.66 0.27 29.82
N ARG A 24 -6.92 0.92 28.92
CA ARG A 24 -6.79 0.45 27.54
C ARG A 24 -5.82 -0.72 27.49
N GLU A 25 -6.23 -1.82 26.88
CA GLU A 25 -5.34 -2.96 26.65
C GLU A 25 -4.15 -2.50 25.79
N PHE A 26 -2.94 -2.76 26.25
CA PHE A 26 -1.72 -2.32 25.58
C PHE A 26 -1.03 -3.46 24.81
N GLU A 27 -1.26 -4.71 25.20
CA GLU A 27 -0.78 -5.88 24.47
C GLU A 27 -1.56 -6.08 23.18
N TYR A 28 -0.84 -6.43 22.11
CA TYR A 28 -1.43 -6.74 20.81
C TYR A 28 -0.86 -8.04 20.24
N ILE A 29 -1.68 -8.73 19.45
CA ILE A 29 -1.27 -9.92 18.72
C ILE A 29 -0.61 -9.49 17.41
N ARG A 30 0.60 -10.02 17.13
CA ARG A 30 1.33 -9.72 15.91
C ARG A 30 1.13 -10.82 14.87
N HIS A 31 0.36 -10.51 13.84
CA HIS A 31 0.05 -11.43 12.72
C HIS A 31 1.10 -11.43 11.59
N GLY A 32 2.30 -10.92 11.87
CA GLY A 32 3.33 -10.71 10.85
C GLY A 32 3.25 -9.34 10.20
N THR A 33 3.81 -9.22 8.99
CA THR A 33 3.88 -7.97 8.22
C THR A 33 3.45 -8.26 6.79
N GLN A 34 2.60 -7.40 6.24
CA GLN A 34 2.21 -7.42 4.83
C GLN A 34 2.71 -6.15 4.15
N THR A 35 3.03 -6.25 2.86
CA THR A 35 3.30 -5.12 1.99
C THR A 35 1.98 -4.65 1.37
N LEU A 36 1.74 -3.34 1.42
CA LEU A 36 0.67 -2.68 0.69
C LEU A 36 1.28 -1.73 -0.35
N ILE A 37 0.87 -1.88 -1.60
CA ILE A 37 1.13 -0.93 -2.69
C ILE A 37 -0.22 -0.35 -3.10
N ALA A 38 -0.35 0.97 -3.11
CA ALA A 38 -1.59 1.66 -3.42
C ALA A 38 -1.35 2.76 -4.47
N SER A 39 -2.18 2.75 -5.51
CA SER A 39 -2.24 3.81 -6.51
C SER A 39 -3.35 4.78 -6.14
N PHE A 40 -2.99 6.03 -5.90
CA PHE A 40 -3.88 7.08 -5.43
C PHE A 40 -4.07 8.15 -6.50
N ASP A 41 -5.31 8.39 -6.90
CA ASP A 41 -5.70 9.52 -7.75
C ASP A 41 -5.72 10.79 -6.89
N VAL A 42 -4.71 11.63 -7.07
CA VAL A 42 -4.51 12.87 -6.30
C VAL A 42 -5.64 13.87 -6.56
N ALA A 43 -6.21 13.90 -7.77
CA ALA A 43 -7.26 14.85 -8.12
C ALA A 43 -8.60 14.48 -7.50
N LYS A 44 -8.91 13.17 -7.44
CA LYS A 44 -10.17 12.66 -6.84
C LYS A 44 -10.06 12.37 -5.35
N GLY A 45 -8.85 12.23 -4.83
CA GLY A 45 -8.60 11.85 -3.44
C GLY A 45 -8.95 10.39 -3.16
N GLN A 46 -8.81 9.49 -4.14
CA GLN A 46 -9.27 8.11 -4.05
C GLN A 46 -8.16 7.11 -4.40
N VAL A 47 -8.14 5.97 -3.70
CA VAL A 47 -7.32 4.82 -4.10
C VAL A 47 -8.03 4.10 -5.24
N ILE A 48 -7.39 4.04 -6.41
CA ILE A 48 -7.95 3.43 -7.62
C ILE A 48 -7.51 1.97 -7.81
N CYS A 49 -6.38 1.59 -7.22
CA CYS A 49 -5.89 0.22 -7.22
C CYS A 49 -5.05 -0.03 -5.96
N SER A 50 -5.15 -1.23 -5.40
CA SER A 50 -4.33 -1.67 -4.28
C SER A 50 -3.85 -3.10 -4.49
N THR A 51 -2.69 -3.41 -3.94
CA THR A 51 -2.11 -4.76 -3.94
C THR A 51 -1.51 -5.05 -2.57
N VAL A 52 -1.93 -6.16 -1.99
CA VAL A 52 -1.46 -6.64 -0.68
C VAL A 52 -0.76 -7.97 -0.89
N GLY A 53 0.44 -8.12 -0.34
CA GLY A 53 1.23 -9.34 -0.47
C GLY A 53 2.35 -9.45 0.56
N ASN A 54 2.98 -10.61 0.61
CA ASN A 54 4.03 -10.92 1.59
C ASN A 54 5.34 -10.18 1.30
N THR A 55 5.56 -9.76 0.05
CA THR A 55 6.82 -9.21 -0.44
C THR A 55 6.64 -7.84 -1.09
N ARG A 56 7.76 -7.13 -1.23
CA ARG A 56 7.88 -5.88 -1.97
C ARG A 56 9.02 -5.98 -2.98
N THR A 57 8.80 -6.76 -4.03
CA THR A 57 9.77 -6.99 -5.10
C THR A 57 9.49 -6.11 -6.31
N GLU A 58 10.46 -6.07 -7.21
CA GLU A 58 10.31 -5.48 -8.54
C GLU A 58 9.12 -6.09 -9.31
N ALA A 59 8.95 -7.42 -9.26
CA ALA A 59 7.84 -8.11 -9.91
C ALA A 59 6.48 -7.73 -9.31
N ASP A 60 6.41 -7.60 -7.98
CA ASP A 60 5.19 -7.16 -7.28
C ASP A 60 4.78 -5.76 -7.74
N TYR A 61 5.76 -4.86 -7.85
CA TYR A 61 5.53 -3.48 -8.25
C TYR A 61 5.11 -3.37 -9.73
N LEU A 62 5.79 -4.08 -10.63
CA LEU A 62 5.39 -4.11 -12.05
C LEU A 62 3.95 -4.64 -12.22
N SER A 63 3.62 -5.73 -11.52
CA SER A 63 2.26 -6.29 -11.55
C SER A 63 1.22 -5.29 -11.04
N HIS A 64 1.56 -4.53 -9.99
CA HIS A 64 0.69 -3.47 -9.49
C HIS A 64 0.46 -2.38 -10.54
N ILE A 65 1.51 -1.86 -11.17
CA ILE A 65 1.39 -0.80 -12.19
C ILE A 65 0.57 -1.27 -13.41
N GLN A 66 0.77 -2.51 -13.86
CA GLN A 66 -0.03 -3.10 -14.93
C GLN A 66 -1.51 -3.18 -14.56
N LYS A 67 -1.82 -3.59 -13.33
CA LYS A 67 -3.20 -3.61 -12.81
C LYS A 67 -3.78 -2.20 -12.73
N THR A 68 -3.01 -1.23 -12.24
CA THR A 68 -3.44 0.18 -12.16
C THR A 68 -3.78 0.74 -13.53
N ILE A 69 -2.92 0.59 -14.53
CA ILE A 69 -3.17 1.10 -15.89
C ILE A 69 -4.40 0.41 -16.50
N ALA A 70 -4.56 -0.89 -16.28
CA ALA A 70 -5.72 -1.65 -16.75
C ALA A 70 -7.06 -1.19 -16.12
N THR A 71 -7.05 -0.43 -15.01
CA THR A 71 -8.28 0.13 -14.43
C THR A 71 -8.94 1.20 -15.31
N SER A 72 -8.19 1.82 -16.23
CA SER A 72 -8.71 2.88 -17.11
C SER A 72 -8.03 2.79 -18.48
N PRO A 73 -8.47 1.88 -19.37
CA PRO A 73 -7.83 1.65 -20.67
C PRO A 73 -7.93 2.85 -21.61
N ASP A 74 -8.93 3.71 -21.43
CA ASP A 74 -9.17 4.88 -22.28
C ASP A 74 -8.31 6.10 -21.89
N VAL A 75 -7.51 6.00 -20.82
CA VAL A 75 -6.62 7.09 -20.38
C VAL A 75 -5.44 7.19 -21.33
N ALA A 76 -5.39 8.29 -22.09
CA ALA A 76 -4.34 8.53 -23.07
C ALA A 76 -2.94 8.72 -22.44
N LYS A 77 -2.86 9.16 -21.18
CA LYS A 77 -1.59 9.40 -20.51
C LYS A 77 -1.68 9.24 -19.00
N TRP A 78 -0.71 8.53 -18.43
CA TRP A 78 -0.52 8.40 -16.99
C TRP A 78 0.65 9.26 -16.51
N HIS A 79 0.44 9.97 -15.41
CA HIS A 79 1.50 10.68 -14.69
C HIS A 79 1.67 10.01 -13.33
N LEU A 80 2.74 9.24 -13.18
CA LEU A 80 3.05 8.51 -11.95
C LEU A 80 4.09 9.29 -11.15
N SER A 81 3.80 9.54 -9.88
CA SER A 81 4.74 10.16 -8.94
C SER A 81 5.00 9.20 -7.79
N MET A 82 6.26 8.87 -7.59
CA MET A 82 6.74 8.02 -6.51
C MET A 82 8.05 8.57 -5.94
N ASP A 83 8.46 8.08 -4.77
CA ASP A 83 9.82 8.28 -4.26
C ASP A 83 10.85 7.44 -5.03
N CYS A 84 12.14 7.62 -4.72
CA CYS A 84 13.25 6.92 -5.37
C CYS A 84 13.54 5.54 -4.77
N LEU A 85 12.53 4.79 -4.35
CA LEU A 85 12.72 3.41 -3.91
C LEU A 85 13.23 2.53 -5.07
N ASN A 86 14.05 1.52 -4.75
CA ASN A 86 14.64 0.61 -5.76
C ASN A 86 13.60 -0.06 -6.68
N THR A 87 12.41 -0.42 -6.18
CA THR A 87 11.34 -1.00 -6.99
C THR A 87 10.71 0.01 -7.96
N HIS A 88 10.78 1.31 -7.68
CA HIS A 88 10.29 2.37 -8.56
C HIS A 88 11.31 2.74 -9.65
N GLN A 89 12.58 2.40 -9.43
CA GLN A 89 13.68 2.61 -10.37
C GLN A 89 14.11 1.31 -11.05
N SER A 90 13.21 0.32 -11.09
CA SER A 90 13.53 -1.02 -11.56
C SER A 90 13.62 -1.12 -13.08
N GLU A 91 14.44 -2.03 -13.57
CA GLU A 91 14.64 -2.24 -15.01
C GLU A 91 13.33 -2.67 -15.70
N SER A 92 12.58 -3.58 -15.07
CA SER A 92 11.33 -4.08 -15.63
C SER A 92 10.26 -2.99 -15.77
N LEU A 93 10.20 -2.04 -14.83
CA LEU A 93 9.30 -0.89 -14.94
C LEU A 93 9.70 0.01 -16.11
N VAL A 94 11.00 0.34 -16.21
CA VAL A 94 11.52 1.18 -17.31
C VAL A 94 11.23 0.54 -18.66
N ARG A 95 11.48 -0.78 -18.80
CA ARG A 95 11.17 -1.52 -20.03
C ARG A 95 9.69 -1.49 -20.36
N TYR A 96 8.82 -1.69 -19.37
CA TYR A 96 7.38 -1.67 -19.57
C TYR A 96 6.88 -0.30 -20.04
N VAL A 97 7.30 0.78 -19.38
CA VAL A 97 6.93 2.16 -19.78
C VAL A 97 7.50 2.51 -21.15
N GLY A 98 8.76 2.16 -21.43
CA GLY A 98 9.39 2.46 -22.72
C GLY A 98 8.79 1.70 -23.93
N LEU A 99 8.11 0.57 -23.69
CA LEU A 99 7.31 -0.10 -24.73
C LEU A 99 5.98 0.62 -24.97
N ALA A 100 5.34 1.13 -23.91
CA ALA A 100 4.08 1.85 -24.00
C ALA A 100 4.20 3.19 -24.75
N GLU A 101 5.31 3.91 -24.62
CA GLU A 101 5.53 5.18 -25.34
C GLU A 101 5.69 5.03 -26.87
N LYS A 102 5.94 3.81 -27.36
CA LYS A 102 6.13 3.53 -28.80
C LYS A 102 4.84 3.10 -29.51
N SER A 103 3.74 2.90 -28.79
CA SER A 103 2.44 2.48 -29.32
C SER A 103 1.49 3.66 -29.45
#